data_AF-A0A6V7HRE2-F1
#
_entry.id   AF-A0A6V7HRE2-F1
#
_cell.length_a   1.000
_cell.length_b   1.000
_cell.length_c   1.000
_cell.angle_alpha   90.00
_cell.angle_beta   90.00
_cell.angle_gamma   90.00
#
_symmetry.space_group_name_H-M   'P 1'
#
loop_
_entity.id
_entity.type
_entity.pdbx_description
1 polymer ?
#
loop_
_entity_poly.entity_id
_entity_poly.type
_entity_poly.pdbx_seq_one_letter_code
_entity_poly.pdbx_strand_id
1 'polypeptide(L)'
;VLGSGSPGAPASLYVSTDHSKYMFNCGEGTQRLAHEHHLRLAKLDHVFFTRATWKNMGGLPGMALTIQDAGIPEILLHGPKGTVDLFDAVKRFAWLERLKVVEATCNEETVYQDNCMSIRYVPLVKSTPETDSEPDEVLPVDDTDYYAHEVNKYGKRSALQRTDGKDKSAKLDKRITTLRKIRGTIAYICKLTSKLGKLSFDKCVELGVPPGPLLGELKNGNDVTLENGTVVKAADVNEPPTAGAIFI
;
A
#
# COMPACT_ATOMS: atom_id res chain seq x y z
N VAL A 1 -12.89 -5.68 7.02
CA VAL A 1 -12.43 -6.48 5.87
C VAL A 1 -13.25 -6.05 4.66
N LEU A 2 -12.60 -5.66 3.56
CA LEU A 2 -13.32 -5.15 2.39
C LEU A 2 -13.66 -6.25 1.38
N GLY A 3 -12.75 -7.20 1.20
CA GLY A 3 -13.01 -8.37 0.36
C GLY A 3 -12.35 -9.62 0.91
N SER A 4 -13.07 -10.73 0.79
CA SER A 4 -12.72 -12.02 1.40
C SER A 4 -11.80 -12.90 0.55
N GLY A 5 -11.49 -12.50 -0.69
CA GLY A 5 -10.74 -13.31 -1.64
C GLY A 5 -11.60 -14.27 -2.46
N SER A 6 -12.92 -14.17 -2.37
CA SER A 6 -13.87 -14.94 -3.19
C SER A 6 -13.96 -14.37 -4.62
N PRO A 7 -14.46 -15.14 -5.61
CA PRO A 7 -14.70 -14.63 -6.96
C PRO A 7 -15.61 -13.39 -6.92
N GLY A 8 -15.13 -12.27 -7.48
CA GLY A 8 -15.84 -10.98 -7.43
C GLY A 8 -15.56 -10.13 -6.18
N ALA A 9 -14.90 -10.68 -5.15
CA ALA A 9 -14.46 -9.94 -3.97
C ALA A 9 -12.98 -10.20 -3.66
N PRO A 10 -12.03 -9.47 -4.28
CA PRO A 10 -10.60 -9.69 -4.07
C PRO A 10 -10.20 -9.50 -2.61
N ALA A 11 -9.19 -10.24 -2.17
CA ALA A 11 -8.67 -10.14 -0.81
C ALA A 11 -8.13 -8.73 -0.57
N SER A 12 -8.84 -7.97 0.25
CA SER A 12 -8.51 -6.57 0.54
C SER A 12 -8.97 -6.19 1.95
N LEU A 13 -8.12 -5.44 2.64
CA LEU A 13 -8.37 -4.99 4.00
C LEU A 13 -8.22 -3.46 4.05
N TYR A 14 -9.31 -2.81 4.44
CA TYR A 14 -9.32 -1.37 4.70
C TYR A 14 -9.25 -1.13 6.21
N VAL A 15 -8.26 -0.35 6.64
CA VAL A 15 -8.06 0.06 8.02
C VAL A 15 -8.19 1.57 8.09
N SER A 16 -9.16 2.06 8.86
CA SER A 16 -9.36 3.49 9.11
C SER A 16 -8.96 3.81 10.54
N THR A 17 -8.07 4.80 10.70
CA THR A 17 -7.83 5.47 11.98
C THR A 17 -8.41 6.88 11.91
N ASP A 18 -8.33 7.63 13.01
CA ASP A 18 -8.85 9.01 13.07
C ASP A 18 -8.06 9.97 12.19
N HIS A 19 -6.76 9.67 11.97
CA HIS A 19 -5.85 10.54 11.23
C HIS A 19 -5.52 10.04 9.83
N SER A 20 -5.40 8.72 9.65
CA SER A 20 -4.93 8.11 8.40
C SER A 20 -5.73 6.88 8.01
N LYS A 21 -5.75 6.59 6.72
CA LYS A 21 -6.38 5.38 6.18
C LYS A 21 -5.37 4.55 5.42
N TYR A 22 -5.42 3.25 5.67
CA TYR A 22 -4.52 2.26 5.14
C TYR A 22 -5.33 1.24 4.35
N MET A 23 -4.80 0.87 3.19
CA MET A 23 -5.40 -0.14 2.34
C MET A 23 -4.41 -1.26 2.08
N PHE A 24 -4.75 -2.48 2.44
CA PHE A 24 -3.96 -3.67 2.14
C PHE A 24 -4.59 -4.41 0.97
N ASN A 25 -3.84 -4.50 -0.12
CA ASN A 25 -4.20 -5.00 -1.44
C ASN A 25 -5.38 -4.23 -2.07
N CYS A 26 -5.33 -4.09 -3.39
CA CYS A 26 -6.34 -3.43 -4.20
C CYS A 26 -6.56 -4.21 -5.50
N GLY A 27 -7.26 -5.34 -5.39
CA GLY A 27 -7.63 -6.15 -6.55
C GLY A 27 -8.73 -5.51 -7.39
N GLU A 28 -9.04 -6.13 -8.53
CA GLU A 28 -10.11 -5.65 -9.41
C GLU A 28 -11.48 -5.61 -8.70
N GLY A 29 -12.24 -4.54 -8.90
CA GLY A 29 -13.55 -4.36 -8.25
C GLY A 29 -13.50 -3.84 -6.81
N THR A 30 -12.30 -3.68 -6.22
CA THR A 30 -12.14 -3.15 -4.85
C THR A 30 -12.80 -1.77 -4.67
N GLN A 31 -12.70 -0.88 -5.66
CA GLN A 31 -13.36 0.42 -5.63
C GLN A 31 -14.89 0.31 -5.56
N ARG A 32 -15.49 -0.62 -6.32
CA ARG A 32 -16.93 -0.88 -6.30
C ARG A 32 -17.36 -1.39 -4.92
N LEU A 33 -16.61 -2.34 -4.35
CA LEU A 33 -16.88 -2.86 -3.01
C LEU A 33 -16.77 -1.76 -1.94
N ALA A 34 -15.78 -0.89 -2.05
CA ALA A 34 -15.63 0.24 -1.14
C ALA A 34 -16.87 1.15 -1.20
N HIS A 35 -17.41 1.40 -2.40
CA HIS A 35 -18.62 2.18 -2.59
C HIS A 35 -19.86 1.50 -1.98
N GLU A 36 -20.02 0.19 -2.21
CA GLU A 36 -21.13 -0.62 -1.68
C GLU A 36 -21.15 -0.64 -0.14
N HIS A 37 -19.98 -0.71 0.49
CA HIS A 37 -19.84 -0.63 1.95
C HIS A 37 -19.79 0.81 2.49
N HIS A 38 -20.11 1.82 1.69
CA HIS A 38 -20.07 3.24 2.05
C HIS A 38 -18.71 3.71 2.63
N LEU A 39 -17.62 3.05 2.24
CA LEU A 39 -16.27 3.43 2.64
C LEU A 39 -15.76 4.58 1.78
N ARG A 40 -15.32 5.65 2.43
CA ARG A 40 -14.74 6.82 1.75
C ARG A 40 -13.27 6.57 1.47
N LEU A 41 -12.95 6.35 0.19
CA LEU A 41 -11.57 6.28 -0.31
C LEU A 41 -10.88 7.66 -0.35
N ALA A 42 -11.65 8.74 -0.19
CA ALA A 42 -11.10 10.08 0.04
C ALA A 42 -10.34 10.08 1.38
N LYS A 43 -9.07 10.51 1.34
CA LYS A 43 -8.02 10.45 2.39
C LYS A 43 -7.31 9.10 2.57
N LEU A 44 -7.16 8.30 1.51
CA LEU A 44 -6.26 7.15 1.56
C LEU A 44 -4.81 7.63 1.44
N ASP A 45 -4.00 7.41 2.49
CA ASP A 45 -2.61 7.88 2.52
C ASP A 45 -1.63 6.75 2.14
N HIS A 46 -1.94 5.53 2.56
CA HIS A 46 -1.05 4.38 2.46
C HIS A 46 -1.73 3.17 1.81
N VAL A 47 -1.06 2.58 0.82
CA VAL A 47 -1.48 1.34 0.17
C VAL A 47 -0.37 0.31 0.27
N PHE A 48 -0.70 -0.88 0.75
CA PHE A 48 0.23 -1.99 0.98
C PHE A 48 -0.10 -3.15 0.06
N PHE A 49 0.90 -3.68 -0.64
CA PHE A 49 0.76 -4.81 -1.54
C PHE A 49 1.58 -5.99 -1.05
N THR A 50 0.90 -7.05 -0.64
CA THR A 50 1.57 -8.27 -0.16
C THR A 50 2.34 -8.97 -1.28
N ARG A 51 1.91 -8.83 -2.54
CA ARG A 51 2.57 -9.34 -3.75
C ARG A 51 2.31 -8.40 -4.92
N ALA A 52 3.30 -8.20 -5.78
CA ALA A 52 3.13 -7.47 -7.03
C ALA A 52 2.53 -8.40 -8.11
N THR A 53 1.24 -8.70 -7.95
CA THR A 53 0.45 -9.50 -8.91
C THR A 53 -0.80 -8.73 -9.30
N TRP A 54 -1.33 -9.00 -10.50
CA TRP A 54 -2.55 -8.33 -10.96
C TRP A 54 -3.75 -8.58 -10.04
N LYS A 55 -3.85 -9.76 -9.41
CA LYS A 55 -4.89 -10.08 -8.43
C LYS A 55 -4.94 -9.09 -7.26
N ASN A 56 -3.79 -8.55 -6.87
CA ASN A 56 -3.66 -7.64 -5.73
C ASN A 56 -3.58 -6.16 -6.14
N MET A 57 -3.35 -5.86 -7.41
CA MET A 57 -3.08 -4.50 -7.91
C MET A 57 -4.06 -4.03 -9.00
N GLY A 58 -4.87 -4.91 -9.57
CA GLY A 58 -5.74 -4.59 -10.72
C GLY A 58 -6.79 -3.51 -10.44
N GLY A 59 -7.09 -3.20 -9.18
CA GLY A 59 -7.96 -2.09 -8.79
C GLY A 59 -7.28 -0.73 -8.72
N LEU A 60 -5.94 -0.68 -8.79
CA LEU A 60 -5.15 0.55 -8.70
C LEU A 60 -5.56 1.64 -9.70
N PRO A 61 -5.80 1.36 -11.00
CA PRO A 61 -6.16 2.40 -11.95
C PRO A 61 -7.44 3.15 -11.55
N GLY A 62 -8.50 2.41 -11.22
CA GLY A 62 -9.78 3.00 -10.81
C GLY A 62 -9.70 3.71 -9.46
N MET A 63 -9.01 3.08 -8.50
CA MET A 63 -8.77 3.69 -7.20
C MET A 63 -7.95 4.99 -7.33
N ALA A 64 -6.89 5.01 -8.13
CA ALA A 64 -6.05 6.18 -8.35
C ALA A 64 -6.82 7.34 -8.98
N LEU A 65 -7.70 7.06 -9.96
CA LEU A 65 -8.60 8.06 -10.52
C LEU A 65 -9.55 8.63 -9.46
N THR A 66 -10.15 7.76 -8.64
CA THR A 66 -11.05 8.17 -7.53
C THR A 66 -10.33 9.04 -6.49
N ILE A 67 -9.09 8.68 -6.16
CA ILE A 67 -8.23 9.40 -5.22
C ILE A 67 -7.86 10.77 -5.77
N GLN A 68 -7.51 10.83 -7.07
CA GLN A 68 -7.22 12.07 -7.76
C GLN A 68 -8.44 13.01 -7.80
N ASP A 69 -9.63 12.48 -8.07
CA ASP A 69 -10.88 13.26 -8.09
C ASP A 69 -11.29 13.73 -6.71
N ALA A 70 -10.92 13.00 -5.66
CA ALA A 70 -11.07 13.43 -4.27
C ALA A 70 -10.09 14.55 -3.86
N GLY A 71 -9.12 14.90 -4.72
CA GLY A 71 -8.16 15.99 -4.49
C GLY A 71 -6.99 15.63 -3.57
N ILE A 72 -6.66 14.34 -3.43
CA ILE A 72 -5.49 13.91 -2.65
C ILE A 72 -4.22 14.11 -3.49
N PRO A 73 -3.19 14.81 -2.97
CA PRO A 73 -2.01 15.15 -3.75
C PRO A 73 -0.99 14.00 -3.85
N GLU A 74 -0.93 13.12 -2.84
CA GLU A 74 0.13 12.12 -2.73
C GLU A 74 -0.41 10.82 -2.10
N ILE A 75 0.05 9.68 -2.62
CA ILE A 75 -0.14 8.36 -2.01
C ILE A 75 1.20 7.64 -1.85
N LEU A 76 1.35 6.94 -0.73
CA LEU A 76 2.53 6.12 -0.45
C LEU A 76 2.21 4.64 -0.70
N LEU A 77 2.96 4.04 -1.63
CA LEU A 77 2.85 2.63 -1.97
C LEU A 77 3.92 1.84 -1.25
N HIS A 78 3.50 0.80 -0.56
CA HIS A 78 4.34 -0.18 0.12
C HIS A 78 4.19 -1.51 -0.60
N GLY A 79 5.27 -2.17 -0.92
CA GLY A 79 5.22 -3.41 -1.69
C GLY A 79 6.59 -3.93 -2.07
N PRO A 80 6.64 -5.12 -2.68
CA PRO A 80 7.88 -5.64 -3.24
C PRO A 80 8.38 -4.75 -4.38
N LYS A 81 9.68 -4.88 -4.69
CA LYS A 81 10.34 -4.12 -5.76
C LYS A 81 9.56 -4.25 -7.08
N GLY A 82 9.35 -3.11 -7.74
CA GLY A 82 8.63 -3.01 -9.01
C GLY A 82 7.11 -2.86 -8.89
N THR A 83 6.60 -2.62 -7.68
CA THR A 83 5.22 -2.14 -7.47
C THR A 83 5.01 -0.81 -8.21
N VAL A 84 6.00 0.09 -8.16
CA VAL A 84 5.93 1.38 -8.88
C VAL A 84 6.05 1.20 -10.38
N ASP A 85 6.89 0.29 -10.86
CA ASP A 85 6.99 0.00 -12.31
C ASP A 85 5.61 -0.42 -12.89
N LEU A 86 4.85 -1.22 -12.13
CA LEU A 86 3.50 -1.60 -12.54
C LEU A 86 2.55 -0.40 -12.51
N PHE A 87 2.68 0.48 -11.53
CA PHE A 87 1.90 1.71 -11.46
C PHE A 87 2.23 2.68 -12.61
N ASP A 88 3.50 2.78 -13.01
CA ASP A 88 3.90 3.59 -14.16
C ASP A 88 3.38 3.04 -15.49
N ALA A 89 3.17 1.72 -15.58
CA ALA A 89 2.46 1.14 -16.71
C ALA A 89 0.99 1.58 -16.77
N VAL A 90 0.34 1.75 -15.60
CA VAL A 90 -1.04 2.26 -15.50
C VAL A 90 -1.16 3.70 -15.99
N LYS A 91 -0.17 4.55 -15.71
CA LYS A 91 -0.13 5.95 -16.17
C LYS A 91 -0.16 6.11 -17.70
N ARG A 92 0.13 5.05 -18.48
CA ARG A 92 0.08 5.10 -19.95
C ARG A 92 -1.32 5.20 -20.52
N PHE A 93 -2.32 4.73 -19.77
CA PHE A 93 -3.72 4.72 -20.19
C PHE A 93 -4.65 5.40 -19.18
N ALA A 94 -4.19 5.66 -17.95
CA ALA A 94 -4.90 6.46 -16.96
C ALA A 94 -4.21 7.82 -16.78
N TRP A 95 -4.96 8.90 -17.00
CA TRP A 95 -4.45 10.27 -16.87
C TRP A 95 -4.38 10.70 -15.39
N LEU A 96 -3.19 10.57 -14.79
CA LEU A 96 -2.95 10.75 -13.35
C LEU A 96 -1.93 11.89 -13.06
N GLU A 97 -2.16 13.07 -13.62
CA GLU A 97 -1.22 14.21 -13.50
C GLU A 97 -1.22 14.89 -12.13
N ARG A 98 -2.33 14.82 -11.39
CA ARG A 98 -2.49 15.51 -10.10
C ARG A 98 -2.11 14.65 -8.90
N LEU A 99 -1.89 13.34 -9.12
CA LEU A 99 -1.59 12.39 -8.07
C LEU A 99 -0.12 11.99 -8.11
N LYS A 100 0.63 12.39 -7.07
CA LYS A 100 2.01 11.93 -6.87
C LYS A 100 2.00 10.57 -6.20
N VAL A 101 2.84 9.67 -6.68
CA VAL A 101 3.00 8.34 -6.12
C VAL A 101 4.43 8.17 -5.64
N VAL A 102 4.58 7.78 -4.38
CA VAL A 102 5.89 7.54 -3.74
C VAL A 102 6.01 6.08 -3.36
N GLU A 103 7.17 5.49 -3.65
CA GLU A 103 7.53 4.15 -3.19
C GLU A 103 8.12 4.21 -1.78
N ALA A 104 7.63 3.37 -0.88
CA ALA A 104 8.27 3.13 0.40
C ALA A 104 9.34 2.04 0.27
N THR A 105 10.52 2.28 0.88
CA THR A 105 11.59 1.28 0.96
C THR A 105 11.22 0.18 1.94
N CYS A 106 10.76 -0.96 1.41
CA CYS A 106 10.33 -2.12 2.19
C CYS A 106 11.49 -3.12 2.39
N ASN A 107 12.28 -2.94 3.45
CA ASN A 107 13.37 -3.85 3.85
C ASN A 107 13.11 -4.41 5.26
N GLU A 108 13.77 -5.52 5.63
CA GLU A 108 13.65 -6.11 6.99
C GLU A 108 14.11 -5.16 8.10
N GLU A 109 15.12 -4.34 7.81
CA GLU A 109 15.72 -3.41 8.76
C GLU A 109 14.89 -2.12 8.90
N THR A 110 14.08 -1.79 7.90
CA THR A 110 13.31 -0.55 7.92
C THR A 110 11.96 -0.79 8.58
N VAL A 111 11.67 0.01 9.60
CA VAL A 111 10.33 0.08 10.19
C VAL A 111 9.72 1.39 9.72
N TYR A 112 8.52 1.31 9.13
CA TYR A 112 7.73 2.50 8.86
C TYR A 112 6.91 2.84 10.10
N GLN A 113 6.93 4.09 10.51
CA GLN A 113 6.17 4.55 11.66
C GLN A 113 5.52 5.89 11.34
N ASP A 114 4.22 5.94 11.61
CA ASP A 114 3.44 7.16 11.62
C ASP A 114 2.84 7.39 13.03
N ASN A 115 1.94 8.37 13.16
CA ASN A 115 1.32 8.72 14.44
C ASN A 115 0.39 7.61 14.98
N CYS A 116 -0.18 6.78 14.12
CA CYS A 116 -1.20 5.80 14.44
C CYS A 116 -0.67 4.35 14.46
N MET A 117 0.34 4.03 13.65
CA MET A 117 0.76 2.67 13.39
C MET A 117 2.26 2.58 13.06
N SER A 118 2.88 1.52 13.56
CA SER A 118 4.21 1.06 13.18
C SER A 118 4.09 -0.22 12.35
N ILE A 119 4.88 -0.32 11.29
CA ILE A 119 4.80 -1.38 10.28
C ILE A 119 6.20 -1.94 10.08
N ARG A 120 6.34 -3.24 10.31
CA ARG A 120 7.55 -3.99 9.99
C ARG A 120 7.32 -4.83 8.74
N TYR A 121 8.25 -4.75 7.80
CA TYR A 121 8.23 -5.55 6.57
C TYR A 121 8.92 -6.88 6.80
N VAL A 122 8.28 -7.97 6.39
CA VAL A 122 8.85 -9.32 6.41
C VAL A 122 8.83 -9.85 4.98
N PRO A 123 9.90 -9.68 4.20
CA PRO A 123 9.99 -10.25 2.87
C PRO A 123 10.08 -11.78 2.99
N LEU A 124 9.23 -12.46 2.24
CA LEU A 124 9.15 -13.90 2.20
C LEU A 124 9.83 -14.40 0.93
N VAL A 125 10.93 -15.15 1.10
CA VAL A 125 11.66 -15.81 0.01
C VAL A 125 11.24 -17.27 -0.03
N LYS A 126 11.03 -17.81 -1.23
CA LYS A 126 10.73 -19.24 -1.42
C LYS A 126 11.97 -20.05 -1.05
N SER A 127 11.84 -21.04 -0.16
CA SER A 127 12.95 -21.84 0.36
C SER A 127 13.52 -22.86 -0.62
N THR A 128 12.83 -23.12 -1.74
CA THR A 128 13.31 -24.02 -2.78
C THR A 128 14.19 -23.26 -3.78
N PRO A 129 15.48 -23.65 -3.96
CA PRO A 129 16.20 -23.28 -5.16
C PRO A 129 15.51 -24.01 -6.32
N GLU A 130 14.59 -23.34 -7.01
CA GLU A 130 13.99 -23.93 -8.21
C GLU A 130 15.06 -24.01 -9.28
N THR A 131 15.45 -25.25 -9.55
CA THR A 131 15.89 -25.70 -10.87
C THR A 131 14.81 -25.27 -11.87
N ASP A 132 15.06 -24.20 -12.62
CA ASP A 132 14.18 -23.66 -13.67
C ASP A 132 13.97 -24.68 -14.80
N SER A 133 13.19 -25.72 -14.52
CA SER A 133 12.84 -26.81 -15.44
C SER A 133 11.36 -27.17 -15.36
N GLU A 134 10.51 -26.16 -15.24
CA GLU A 134 9.17 -26.23 -15.84
C GLU A 134 9.34 -25.59 -17.23
N PRO A 135 9.09 -26.28 -18.35
CA PRO A 135 9.13 -25.64 -19.65
C PRO A 135 8.02 -24.59 -19.70
N ASP A 136 8.43 -23.31 -19.59
CA ASP A 136 7.56 -22.14 -19.80
C ASP A 136 6.75 -22.37 -21.08
N GLU A 137 5.42 -22.46 -20.99
CA GLU A 137 4.55 -22.29 -22.17
C GLU A 137 4.80 -20.86 -22.69
N VAL A 138 5.72 -20.77 -23.65
CA VAL A 138 5.90 -19.57 -24.47
C VAL A 138 4.59 -19.40 -25.23
N LEU A 139 3.70 -18.56 -24.71
CA LEU A 139 2.54 -18.11 -25.47
C LEU A 139 3.08 -17.57 -26.80
N PRO A 140 2.71 -18.16 -27.96
CA PRO A 140 3.18 -17.67 -29.23
C PRO A 140 2.64 -16.24 -29.40
N VAL A 141 3.55 -15.28 -29.35
CA VAL A 141 3.21 -13.87 -29.55
C VAL A 141 2.90 -13.69 -31.03
N ASP A 142 1.65 -13.39 -31.36
CA ASP A 142 1.24 -13.02 -32.71
C ASP A 142 1.71 -11.60 -33.01
N ASP A 143 2.98 -11.47 -33.43
CA ASP A 143 3.62 -10.22 -33.87
C ASP A 143 3.21 -9.85 -35.33
N THR A 144 2.07 -10.34 -35.82
CA THR A 144 1.58 -10.02 -37.17
C THR A 144 1.01 -8.60 -37.20
N ASP A 145 1.66 -7.71 -37.94
CA ASP A 145 1.08 -6.41 -38.30
C ASP A 145 0.04 -6.60 -39.41
N TYR A 146 -1.21 -6.87 -39.01
CA TYR A 146 -2.34 -7.13 -39.90
C TYR A 146 -2.68 -5.98 -40.88
N TYR A 147 -2.10 -4.79 -40.67
CA TYR A 147 -2.37 -3.60 -41.50
C TYR A 147 -1.21 -3.22 -42.44
N ALA A 148 -0.05 -3.89 -42.31
CA ALA A 148 1.10 -3.64 -43.16
C ALA A 148 0.91 -4.28 -44.55
N HIS A 149 1.05 -3.46 -45.60
CA HIS A 149 0.93 -3.88 -46.99
C HIS A 149 2.08 -3.31 -47.82
N GLU A 150 2.67 -4.14 -48.67
CA GLU A 150 3.60 -3.69 -49.71
C GLU A 150 2.85 -3.51 -51.03
N VAL A 151 3.26 -2.53 -51.81
CA VAL A 151 2.71 -2.28 -53.14
C VAL A 151 3.77 -2.68 -54.15
N ASN A 152 3.46 -3.64 -55.01
CA ASN A 152 4.40 -4.03 -56.05
C ASN A 152 4.53 -2.92 -57.12
N LYS A 153 5.54 -3.06 -58.00
CA LYS A 153 5.80 -2.18 -59.16
C LYS A 153 4.57 -1.90 -60.06
N TYR A 154 3.54 -2.75 -60.00
CA TYR A 154 2.32 -2.67 -60.79
C TYR A 154 1.11 -2.13 -59.99
N GLY A 155 1.33 -1.58 -58.79
CA GLY A 155 0.28 -0.99 -57.96
C GLY A 155 -0.59 -2.01 -57.20
N LYS A 156 -0.28 -3.31 -57.25
CA LYS A 156 -1.01 -4.34 -56.49
C LYS A 156 -0.49 -4.43 -55.07
N ARG A 157 -1.41 -4.36 -54.10
CA ARG A 157 -1.14 -4.55 -52.66
C ARG A 157 -0.95 -6.05 -52.35
N SER A 158 0.09 -6.39 -51.60
CA SER A 158 0.36 -7.71 -51.05
C SER A 158 0.76 -7.60 -49.57
N ALA A 159 0.40 -8.61 -48.76
CA ALA A 159 0.82 -8.67 -47.36
C ALA A 159 2.35 -8.82 -47.25
N LEU A 160 2.97 -8.12 -46.29
CA LEU A 160 4.41 -8.22 -46.02
C LEU A 160 4.78 -9.68 -45.66
N GLN A 161 5.82 -10.23 -46.31
CA GLN A 161 6.40 -11.50 -45.89
C GLN A 161 7.21 -11.33 -44.60
N ARG A 162 7.10 -12.32 -43.71
CA ARG A 162 7.79 -12.39 -42.41
C ARG A 162 9.28 -12.06 -42.54
N THR A 163 9.74 -11.04 -41.83
CA THR A 163 11.16 -10.79 -41.59
C THR A 163 11.46 -11.05 -40.11
N ASP A 164 12.42 -11.94 -39.83
CA ASP A 164 12.79 -12.35 -38.47
C ASP A 164 13.35 -11.16 -37.67
N GLY A 165 12.53 -10.63 -36.76
CA GLY A 165 12.83 -9.48 -35.92
C GLY A 165 13.79 -9.78 -34.76
N LYS A 166 15.06 -10.02 -35.06
CA LYS A 166 16.11 -10.28 -34.03
C LYS A 166 16.32 -9.11 -33.04
N ASP A 167 16.11 -7.86 -33.46
CA ASP A 167 16.40 -6.68 -32.61
C ASP A 167 15.31 -6.33 -31.58
N LYS A 168 14.07 -6.80 -31.75
CA LYS A 168 12.97 -6.56 -30.79
C LYS A 168 12.96 -7.58 -29.64
N SER A 169 13.52 -8.78 -29.85
CA SER A 169 13.65 -9.84 -28.85
C SER A 169 14.44 -9.38 -27.62
N ALA A 170 15.62 -8.77 -27.81
CA ALA A 170 16.49 -8.37 -26.69
C ALA A 170 15.87 -7.32 -25.76
N LYS A 171 14.97 -6.47 -26.30
CA LYS A 171 14.23 -5.45 -25.53
C LYS A 171 13.08 -6.08 -24.72
N LEU A 172 12.50 -7.15 -25.24
CA LEU A 172 11.48 -7.96 -24.57
C LEU A 172 12.10 -8.86 -23.49
N ASP A 173 13.27 -9.44 -23.75
CA ASP A 173 14.04 -10.25 -22.78
C ASP A 173 14.43 -9.43 -21.55
N LYS A 174 14.82 -8.17 -21.74
CA LYS A 174 15.03 -7.22 -20.62
C LYS A 174 13.73 -6.97 -19.84
N ARG A 175 12.58 -6.81 -20.51
CA ARG A 175 11.28 -6.63 -19.84
C ARG A 175 10.86 -7.87 -19.05
N ILE A 176 11.03 -9.06 -19.62
CA ILE A 176 10.75 -10.35 -18.96
C ILE A 176 11.66 -10.53 -17.74
N THR A 177 12.94 -10.14 -17.86
CA THR A 177 13.89 -10.17 -16.73
C THR A 177 13.52 -9.18 -15.63
N THR A 178 13.04 -7.97 -15.98
CA THR A 178 12.49 -7.02 -15.01
C THR A 178 11.21 -7.57 -14.34
N LEU A 179 10.31 -8.19 -15.11
CA LEU A 179 9.11 -8.86 -14.57
C LEU A 179 9.46 -10.04 -13.65
N ARG A 180 10.57 -10.74 -13.89
CA ARG A 180 11.09 -11.79 -12.97
C ARG A 180 11.57 -11.21 -11.63
N LYS A 181 12.09 -9.97 -11.59
CA LYS A 181 12.44 -9.28 -10.33
C LYS A 181 11.24 -8.86 -9.48
N ILE A 182 10.03 -8.84 -10.04
CA ILE A 182 8.79 -8.41 -9.38
C ILE A 182 8.17 -9.52 -8.50
N ARG A 183 8.72 -10.74 -8.51
CA ARG A 183 8.22 -11.90 -7.73
C ARG A 183 8.53 -11.88 -6.22
N GLY A 184 8.57 -10.71 -5.60
CA GLY A 184 8.68 -10.57 -4.15
C GLY A 184 7.33 -10.79 -3.45
N THR A 185 7.35 -11.46 -2.30
CA THR A 185 6.20 -11.49 -1.36
C THR A 185 6.62 -10.79 -0.09
N ILE A 186 5.76 -9.95 0.46
CA ILE A 186 5.99 -9.24 1.72
C ILE A 186 4.79 -9.48 2.63
N ALA A 187 5.06 -9.84 3.88
CA ALA A 187 4.11 -9.79 4.97
C ALA A 187 4.34 -8.52 5.80
N TYR A 188 3.29 -7.98 6.40
CA TYR A 188 3.33 -6.73 7.17
C TYR A 188 2.93 -7.03 8.59
N ILE A 189 3.80 -6.75 9.55
CA ILE A 189 3.41 -6.78 10.97
C ILE A 189 3.04 -5.36 11.36
N CYS A 190 1.76 -5.14 11.57
CA CYS A 190 1.17 -3.84 11.86
C CYS A 190 0.84 -3.74 13.35
N LYS A 191 1.50 -2.80 14.04
CA LYS A 191 1.28 -2.52 15.46
C LYS A 191 0.74 -1.11 15.61
N LEU A 192 -0.51 -1.00 16.04
CA LEU A 192 -1.14 0.28 16.36
C LEU A 192 -0.46 0.93 17.58
N THR A 193 -0.38 2.25 17.58
CA THR A 193 0.14 3.03 18.70
C THR A 193 -0.74 2.81 19.93
N SER A 194 -0.12 2.61 21.09
CA SER A 194 -0.84 2.50 22.37
C SER A 194 -1.51 3.82 22.71
N LYS A 195 -2.76 3.76 23.16
CA LYS A 195 -3.46 4.94 23.66
C LYS A 195 -3.02 5.21 25.09
N LEU A 196 -2.64 6.46 25.36
CA LEU A 196 -2.42 6.93 26.72
C LEU A 196 -3.68 6.68 27.56
N GLY A 197 -3.48 6.31 28.82
CA GLY A 197 -4.56 6.10 29.76
C GLY A 197 -5.41 7.35 29.91
N LYS A 198 -6.70 7.16 30.23
CA LYS A 198 -7.58 8.27 30.54
C LYS A 198 -7.11 8.90 31.86
N LEU A 199 -6.99 10.22 31.88
CA LEU A 199 -6.77 10.98 33.11
C LEU A 199 -8.03 10.92 33.97
N SER A 200 -7.92 10.43 35.21
CA SER A 200 -9.00 10.46 36.19
C SER A 200 -9.04 11.83 36.86
N PHE A 201 -10.06 12.63 36.49
CA PHE A 201 -10.21 13.98 37.04
C PHE A 201 -10.48 13.95 38.55
N ASP A 202 -11.24 12.97 39.03
CA ASP A 202 -11.59 12.83 40.44
C ASP A 202 -10.33 12.66 41.31
N LYS A 203 -9.40 11.80 40.88
CA LYS A 203 -8.10 11.61 41.57
C LYS A 203 -7.24 12.88 41.55
N CYS A 204 -7.26 13.63 40.44
CA CYS A 204 -6.54 14.91 40.37
C CYS A 204 -7.09 15.93 41.38
N VAL A 205 -8.41 15.98 41.55
CA VAL A 205 -9.06 16.86 42.53
C VAL A 205 -8.75 16.42 43.97
N GLU A 206 -8.78 15.12 44.26
CA GLU A 206 -8.41 14.57 45.57
C GLU A 206 -6.95 14.91 45.95
N LEU A 207 -6.04 14.88 44.98
CA LEU A 207 -4.63 15.22 45.16
C LEU A 207 -4.36 16.74 45.13
N GLY A 208 -5.41 17.56 45.01
CA GLY A 208 -5.31 19.02 45.04
C GLY A 208 -4.68 19.64 43.79
N VAL A 209 -4.72 18.95 42.64
CA VAL A 209 -4.19 19.48 41.37
C VAL A 209 -5.18 20.51 40.81
N PRO A 210 -4.77 21.79 40.64
CA PRO A 210 -5.67 22.81 40.10
C PRO A 210 -5.94 22.56 38.60
N PRO A 211 -7.14 22.94 38.11
CA PRO A 211 -7.45 22.85 36.69
C PRO A 211 -6.54 23.79 35.89
N GLY A 212 -5.86 23.27 34.87
CA GLY A 212 -4.93 24.06 34.08
C GLY A 212 -3.91 23.23 33.30
N PRO A 213 -2.78 23.83 32.88
CA PRO A 213 -1.76 23.15 32.06
C PRO A 213 -1.14 21.92 32.76
N LEU A 214 -1.12 21.93 34.10
CA LEU A 214 -0.63 20.82 34.93
C LEU A 214 -1.39 19.50 34.69
N LEU A 215 -2.70 19.55 34.43
CA LEU A 215 -3.48 18.35 34.07
C LEU A 215 -3.05 17.79 32.71
N GLY A 216 -2.64 18.66 31.78
CA GLY A 216 -2.10 18.27 30.49
C GLY A 216 -0.76 17.54 30.62
N GLU A 217 0.11 18.03 31.50
CA GLU A 217 1.39 17.39 31.81
C GLU A 217 1.20 16.00 32.42
N LEU A 218 0.30 15.89 33.40
CA LEU A 218 -0.07 14.58 33.99
C LEU A 218 -0.65 13.64 32.93
N LYS A 219 -1.53 14.12 32.05
CA LYS A 219 -2.09 13.32 30.96
C LYS A 219 -1.04 12.84 29.96
N ASN A 220 0.02 13.62 29.75
CA ASN A 220 1.15 13.25 28.89
C ASN A 220 2.12 12.27 29.56
N GLY A 221 1.90 11.93 30.84
CA GLY A 221 2.76 11.01 31.57
C GLY A 221 3.90 11.69 32.33
N ASN A 222 3.91 13.03 32.43
CA ASN A 222 4.92 13.77 33.17
C ASN A 222 4.47 13.97 34.62
N ASP A 223 5.38 13.76 35.57
CA ASP A 223 5.12 14.03 36.98
C ASP A 223 5.14 15.54 37.25
N VAL A 224 4.20 16.02 38.06
CA VAL A 224 4.00 17.45 38.33
C VAL A 224 4.27 17.74 39.80
N THR A 225 5.00 18.83 40.08
CA THR A 225 5.20 19.34 41.44
C THR A 225 4.25 20.52 41.67
N LEU A 226 3.39 20.41 42.68
CA LEU A 226 2.45 21.46 43.07
C LEU A 226 3.15 22.58 43.87
N GLU A 227 2.53 23.75 43.95
CA GLU A 227 3.05 24.91 44.71
C GLU A 227 3.22 24.61 46.20
N ASN A 228 2.49 23.63 46.72
CA ASN A 228 2.60 23.15 48.10
C ASN A 228 3.80 22.18 48.32
N GLY A 229 4.63 21.93 47.30
CA GLY A 229 5.78 21.03 47.33
C GLY A 229 5.45 19.54 47.15
N THR A 230 4.17 19.18 46.98
CA THR A 230 3.75 17.79 46.76
C THR A 230 3.99 17.39 45.31
N VAL A 231 4.64 16.24 45.09
CA VAL A 231 4.85 15.66 43.76
C VAL A 231 3.71 14.69 43.45
N VAL A 232 2.93 14.99 42.42
CA VAL A 232 1.86 14.12 41.91
C VAL A 232 2.40 13.34 40.72
N LYS A 233 2.39 12.01 40.84
CA LYS A 233 2.85 11.14 39.75
C LYS A 233 1.74 10.92 38.74
N ALA A 234 2.10 10.95 37.46
CA ALA A 234 1.15 10.70 36.38
C ALA A 234 0.54 9.28 36.47
N ALA A 235 1.29 8.31 36.99
CA ALA A 235 0.85 6.93 37.16
C ALA A 235 -0.29 6.76 38.19
N ASP A 236 -0.43 7.66 39.16
CA ASP A 236 -1.45 7.55 40.21
C ASP A 236 -2.82 8.05 39.71
N VAL A 237 -2.79 9.04 38.82
CA VAL A 237 -3.97 9.73 38.27
C VAL A 237 -4.42 9.19 36.90
N ASN A 238 -3.52 8.62 36.11
CA ASN A 238 -3.85 8.03 34.82
C ASN A 238 -4.26 6.56 34.97
N GLU A 239 -5.23 6.14 34.18
CA GLU A 239 -5.47 4.72 33.94
C GLU A 239 -4.27 4.06 33.24
N PRO A 240 -4.09 2.73 33.36
CA PRO A 240 -3.02 2.04 32.65
C PRO A 240 -3.18 2.23 31.13
N PRO A 241 -2.08 2.43 30.38
CA PRO A 241 -2.15 2.61 28.94
C PRO A 241 -2.73 1.38 28.26
N THR A 242 -3.62 1.61 27.30
CA THR A 242 -4.20 0.51 26.51
C THR A 242 -3.24 0.18 25.37
N ALA A 243 -2.72 -1.04 25.36
CA ALA A 243 -1.85 -1.52 24.29
C ALA A 243 -2.60 -1.49 22.95
N GLY A 244 -1.94 -0.95 21.91
CA GLY A 244 -2.50 -0.97 20.57
C GLY A 244 -2.57 -2.39 20.02
N ALA A 245 -3.61 -2.70 19.24
CA ALA A 245 -3.75 -4.01 18.63
C ALA A 245 -2.64 -4.28 17.61
N ILE A 246 -2.25 -5.54 17.48
CA ILE A 246 -1.27 -6.03 16.52
C ILE A 246 -1.98 -6.97 15.56
N PHE A 247 -1.74 -6.79 14.26
CA PHE A 247 -2.23 -7.70 13.23
C PHE A 247 -1.14 -7.95 12.17
N ILE A 248 -1.31 -9.03 11.41
CA ILE A 248 -0.38 -9.51 10.38
C ILE A 248 -1.17 -9.68 9.07
#